data_AF-A0A7C8YK81-F1
#
_entry.id   AF-A0A7C8YK81-F1
#
_cell.length_a   1.000
_cell.length_b   1.000
_cell.length_c   1.000
_cell.angle_alpha   90.00
_cell.angle_beta   90.00
_cell.angle_gamma   90.00
#
_symmetry.space_group_name_H-M   'P 1'
#
loop_
_entity.id
_entity.type
_entity.pdbx_description
1 polymer ?
#
loop_
_entity_poly.entity_id
_entity_poly.type
_entity_poly.pdbx_seq_one_letter_code
_entity_poly.pdbx_strand_id
1 'polypeptide(L)'
;MALDITSFLLSAQSPDAKIRTEAEGSLRQFQEQNSPAFLLSLSVELSNDSKPIESRRLAGIVLKNSLDAKDASRKEHLVQQWVSIDASVKSQIKESLMRTLRSLTQEAWHTSAQVIAKIAGIEVPRKEWPDLIGSLLN
;
A
#
# COMPACT_ATOMS: atom_id res chain seq x y z
N MET A 1 -8.38 -9.82 -8.92
CA MET A 1 -8.46 -8.62 -9.78
C MET A 1 -8.29 -7.39 -8.89
N ALA A 2 -7.42 -6.45 -9.26
CA ALA A 2 -7.33 -5.17 -8.57
C ALA A 2 -8.57 -4.33 -8.92
N LEU A 3 -9.18 -3.68 -7.92
CA LEU A 3 -10.32 -2.79 -8.10
C LEU A 3 -9.83 -1.40 -8.48
N ASP A 4 -10.63 -0.66 -9.26
CA ASP A 4 -10.30 0.72 -9.61
C ASP A 4 -10.56 1.64 -8.40
N ILE A 5 -9.53 1.83 -7.58
CA ILE A 5 -9.59 2.65 -6.36
C ILE A 5 -9.35 4.14 -6.63
N THR A 6 -8.98 4.51 -7.86
CA THR A 6 -8.61 5.88 -8.24
C THR A 6 -9.73 6.87 -7.92
N SER A 7 -10.98 6.54 -8.26
CA SER A 7 -12.12 7.44 -8.01
C SER A 7 -12.32 7.69 -6.53
N PHE A 8 -12.27 6.65 -5.70
CA PHE A 8 -12.38 6.78 -4.24
C PHE A 8 -11.23 7.59 -3.63
N LEU A 9 -9.99 7.39 -4.11
CA LEU A 9 -8.82 8.13 -3.64
C LEU A 9 -8.87 9.61 -4.04
N LEU A 10 -9.38 9.93 -5.23
CA LEU A 10 -9.59 11.31 -5.65
C LEU A 10 -10.75 11.96 -4.88
N SER A 11 -11.86 11.25 -4.70
CA SER A 11 -13.00 11.72 -3.91
C SER A 11 -12.65 11.94 -2.43
N ALA A 12 -11.75 11.14 -1.85
CA ALA A 12 -11.22 11.35 -0.51
C ALA A 12 -10.40 12.64 -0.38
N GLN A 13 -9.96 13.24 -1.49
CA GLN A 13 -9.26 14.53 -1.53
C GLN A 13 -10.18 15.70 -1.90
N SER A 14 -11.49 15.43 -2.07
CA SER A 14 -12.46 16.46 -2.42
C SER A 14 -12.57 17.54 -1.33
N PRO A 15 -12.73 18.82 -1.71
CA PRO A 15 -13.03 19.89 -0.77
C PRO A 15 -14.40 19.71 -0.11
N ASP A 16 -15.35 19.04 -0.77
CA ASP A 16 -16.67 18.73 -0.22
C ASP A 16 -16.55 17.66 0.87
N ALA A 17 -16.96 18.02 2.08
CA ALA A 17 -16.92 17.13 3.24
C ALA A 17 -17.80 15.87 3.06
N LYS A 18 -18.95 15.97 2.37
CA LYS A 18 -19.83 14.81 2.17
C LYS A 18 -19.17 13.77 1.26
N ILE A 19 -18.68 14.21 0.11
CA ILE A 19 -17.98 13.35 -0.87
C ILE A 19 -16.75 12.71 -0.23
N ARG A 20 -15.99 13.47 0.55
CA ARG A 20 -14.82 12.95 1.26
C ARG A 20 -15.19 11.88 2.27
N THR A 21 -16.20 12.11 3.13
CA THR A 21 -16.63 11.14 4.14
C THR A 21 -17.20 9.86 3.51
N GLU A 22 -17.96 9.97 2.42
CA GLU A 22 -18.47 8.81 1.68
C GLU A 22 -17.34 7.97 1.05
N ALA A 23 -16.35 8.64 0.46
CA ALA A 23 -15.18 7.97 -0.12
C ALA A 23 -14.33 7.28 0.95
N GLU A 24 -14.06 7.95 2.07
CA GLU A 24 -13.37 7.35 3.22
C GLU A 24 -14.13 6.15 3.80
N GLY A 25 -15.46 6.25 3.90
CA GLY A 25 -16.32 5.16 4.35
C GLY A 25 -16.22 3.95 3.42
N SER A 26 -16.26 4.18 2.10
CA SER A 26 -16.12 3.14 1.09
C SER A 26 -14.74 2.47 1.15
N LEU A 27 -13.66 3.24 1.32
CA LEU A 27 -12.31 2.71 1.47
C LEU A 27 -12.17 1.85 2.74
N ARG A 28 -12.75 2.28 3.86
CA ARG A 28 -12.74 1.51 5.12
C ARG A 28 -13.53 0.23 4.99
N GLN A 29 -14.74 0.30 4.43
CA GLN A 29 -15.57 -0.88 4.20
C GLN A 29 -14.85 -1.90 3.33
N PHE A 30 -14.16 -1.45 2.28
CA PHE A 30 -13.40 -2.34 1.41
C PHE A 30 -12.19 -2.96 2.12
N GLN A 31 -11.47 -2.18 2.93
CA GLN A 31 -10.39 -2.69 3.79
C GLN A 31 -10.90 -3.78 4.76
N GLU A 32 -12.07 -3.58 5.37
CA GLU A 32 -12.67 -4.53 6.31
C GLU A 32 -13.18 -5.80 5.63
N GLN A 33 -13.74 -5.69 4.42
CA GLN A 33 -14.24 -6.83 3.65
C GLN A 33 -13.12 -7.68 3.04
N ASN A 34 -12.10 -7.03 2.47
CA ASN A 34 -11.02 -7.72 1.79
C ASN A 34 -9.70 -6.94 1.87
N SER A 35 -9.10 -6.96 3.06
CA SER A 35 -7.80 -6.34 3.32
C SER A 35 -6.70 -6.76 2.31
N PRO A 36 -6.51 -8.05 1.97
CA PRO A 36 -5.52 -8.46 0.96
C PRO A 36 -5.71 -7.78 -0.41
N ALA A 37 -6.93 -7.81 -0.94
CA ALA A 37 -7.22 -7.20 -2.24
C ALA A 37 -7.12 -5.67 -2.21
N PHE A 38 -7.44 -5.05 -1.07
CA PHE A 38 -7.27 -3.63 -0.85
C PHE A 38 -5.81 -3.20 -0.92
N LEU A 39 -4.93 -3.88 -0.18
CA LEU A 39 -3.48 -3.59 -0.20
C LEU A 39 -2.87 -3.81 -1.59
N LEU A 40 -3.31 -4.87 -2.28
CA LEU A 40 -2.91 -5.11 -3.67
C LEU A 40 -3.35 -3.96 -4.58
N SER A 41 -4.61 -3.53 -4.50
CA SER A 41 -5.13 -2.43 -5.34
C SER A 41 -4.37 -1.13 -5.08
N LEU A 42 -4.02 -0.83 -3.82
CA LEU A 42 -3.19 0.34 -3.47
C LEU A 42 -1.78 0.25 -4.05
N SER A 43 -1.15 -0.93 -3.99
CA SER A 43 0.19 -1.14 -4.56
C SER A 43 0.21 -1.01 -6.08
N VAL A 44 -0.83 -1.51 -6.76
CA VAL A 44 -0.98 -1.39 -8.21
C VAL A 44 -1.21 0.05 -8.61
N GLU A 45 -2.10 0.77 -7.92
CA GLU A 45 -2.36 2.19 -8.16
C GLU A 45 -1.08 3.03 -8.02
N LEU A 46 -0.33 2.82 -6.93
CA LEU A 46 0.95 3.50 -6.69
C LEU A 46 1.98 3.22 -7.81
N SER A 47 2.05 1.98 -8.29
CA SER A 47 3.00 1.54 -9.32
C SER A 47 2.65 1.98 -10.74
N ASN A 48 1.43 2.46 -10.96
CA ASN A 48 0.94 2.79 -12.28
C ASN A 48 1.24 4.25 -12.65
N ASP A 49 2.20 4.45 -13.54
CA ASP A 49 2.59 5.79 -13.99
C ASP A 49 1.53 6.50 -14.86
N SER A 50 0.49 5.81 -15.35
CA SER A 50 -0.62 6.44 -16.08
C SER A 50 -1.70 7.04 -15.18
N LYS A 51 -1.65 6.77 -13.87
CA LYS A 51 -2.64 7.28 -12.90
C LYS A 51 -2.25 8.67 -12.39
N PRO A 52 -3.24 9.49 -11.96
CA PRO A 52 -2.97 10.81 -11.40
C PRO A 52 -2.01 10.75 -10.20
N ILE A 53 -1.08 11.70 -10.13
CA ILE A 53 -0.03 11.74 -9.09
C ILE A 53 -0.65 11.79 -7.69
N GLU A 54 -1.75 12.52 -7.53
CA GLU A 54 -2.50 12.68 -6.29
C GLU A 54 -3.10 11.36 -5.81
N SER A 55 -3.63 10.56 -6.74
CA SER A 55 -4.15 9.21 -6.43
C SER A 55 -3.02 8.29 -6.00
N ARG A 56 -1.91 8.27 -6.76
CA ARG A 56 -0.73 7.45 -6.45
C ARG A 56 -0.13 7.79 -5.08
N ARG A 57 0.01 9.08 -4.80
CA ARG A 57 0.50 9.59 -3.51
C ARG A 57 -0.40 9.13 -2.37
N LEU A 58 -1.71 9.33 -2.50
CA LEU A 58 -2.65 8.92 -1.45
C LEU A 58 -2.66 7.39 -1.29
N ALA A 59 -2.63 6.63 -2.38
CA ALA A 59 -2.54 5.17 -2.35
C ALA A 59 -1.34 4.69 -1.53
N GLY A 60 -0.16 5.27 -1.77
CA GLY A 60 1.03 4.94 -1.01
C GLY A 60 0.96 5.34 0.47
N ILE A 61 0.35 6.49 0.79
CA ILE A 61 0.13 6.91 2.18
C ILE A 61 -0.79 5.94 2.91
N VAL A 62 -1.93 5.59 2.29
CA VAL A 62 -2.90 4.66 2.85
C VAL A 62 -2.25 3.29 3.03
N LEU A 63 -1.54 2.79 2.01
CA LEU A 63 -0.82 1.51 2.07
C LEU A 63 0.17 1.46 3.24
N LYS A 64 0.97 2.51 3.44
CA LYS A 64 1.89 2.63 4.58
C LYS A 64 1.13 2.60 5.91
N ASN A 65 0.05 3.36 6.03
CA ASN A 65 -0.74 3.46 7.26
C ASN A 65 -1.50 2.15 7.58
N SER A 66 -1.74 1.30 6.58
CA SER A 66 -2.29 -0.04 6.78
C SER A 66 -1.25 -1.06 7.24
N LEU A 67 0.04 -0.72 7.23
CA LEU A 67 1.15 -1.61 7.61
C LEU A 67 1.91 -1.15 8.85
N ASP A 68 1.74 0.10 9.28
CA ASP A 68 2.42 0.67 10.42
C ASP A 68 1.49 1.57 11.24
N ALA A 69 1.69 1.57 12.56
CA ALA A 69 0.98 2.43 13.49
C ALA A 69 1.92 2.93 14.57
N LYS A 70 1.64 4.12 15.11
CA LYS A 70 2.40 4.69 16.25
C LYS A 70 2.14 3.92 17.54
N ASP A 71 0.93 3.41 17.71
CA ASP A 71 0.53 2.60 18.85
C ASP A 71 1.03 1.16 18.68
N ALA A 72 1.68 0.63 19.71
CA ALA A 72 2.32 -0.69 19.66
C ALA A 72 1.30 -1.82 19.49
N SER A 73 0.17 -1.77 20.20
CA SER A 73 -0.89 -2.78 20.14
C SER A 73 -1.53 -2.81 18.74
N ARG A 74 -1.84 -1.63 18.20
CA ARG A 74 -2.35 -1.50 16.84
C ARG A 74 -1.33 -2.00 15.81
N LYS A 75 -0.05 -1.69 16.00
CA LYS A 75 1.01 -2.15 15.11
C LYS A 75 1.10 -3.67 15.09
N GLU A 76 1.08 -4.33 16.25
CA GLU A 76 1.08 -5.79 16.33
C GLU A 76 -0.11 -6.40 15.59
N HIS A 77 -1.31 -5.82 15.74
CA HIS A 77 -2.48 -6.27 15.00
C HIS A 77 -2.32 -6.14 13.49
N LEU A 78 -1.80 -5.01 12.99
CA LEU A 78 -1.51 -4.82 11.56
C LEU A 78 -0.45 -5.81 11.05
N VAL A 79 0.57 -6.12 11.87
CA VAL A 79 1.57 -7.12 11.54
C VAL A 79 0.93 -8.51 11.42
N GLN A 80 0.07 -8.91 12.35
CA GLN A 80 -0.65 -10.18 12.26
C GLN A 80 -1.55 -10.25 11.02
N GLN A 81 -2.24 -9.15 10.71
CA GLN A 81 -3.05 -9.05 9.50
C GLN A 81 -2.20 -9.20 8.22
N TRP A 82 -1.03 -8.54 8.14
CA TRP A 82 -0.12 -8.70 7.01
C TRP A 82 0.35 -10.15 6.88
N VAL A 83 0.74 -10.75 8.00
CA VAL A 83 1.28 -12.11 8.05
C VAL A 83 0.27 -13.14 7.58
N SER A 84 -1.02 -12.95 7.90
CA SER A 84 -2.09 -13.85 7.47
C SER A 84 -2.47 -13.71 5.99
N ILE A 85 -1.90 -12.76 5.25
CA ILE A 85 -2.11 -12.63 3.81
C ILE A 85 -1.39 -13.76 3.06
N ASP A 86 -2.06 -14.30 2.04
CA ASP A 86 -1.49 -15.29 1.13
C ASP A 86 -0.17 -14.82 0.49
N ALA A 87 0.80 -15.73 0.42
CA ALA A 87 2.12 -15.45 -0.15
C ALA A 87 2.07 -14.93 -1.60
N SER A 88 1.10 -15.41 -2.40
CA SER A 88 0.91 -14.93 -3.78
C SER A 88 0.52 -13.45 -3.84
N VAL A 89 -0.36 -13.00 -2.95
CA VAL A 89 -0.77 -11.59 -2.88
C VAL A 89 0.36 -10.72 -2.36
N LYS A 90 1.08 -11.19 -1.33
CA LYS A 90 2.30 -10.52 -0.84
C LYS A 90 3.33 -10.36 -1.96
N SER A 91 3.57 -11.39 -2.79
CA SER A 91 4.51 -11.30 -3.91
C SER A 91 4.11 -10.21 -4.91
N GLN A 92 2.83 -10.16 -5.30
CA GLN A 92 2.34 -9.15 -6.23
C GLN A 92 2.47 -7.72 -5.68
N ILE A 93 2.19 -7.53 -4.39
CA ILE A 93 2.39 -6.23 -3.71
C ILE A 93 3.86 -5.85 -3.74
N LYS A 94 4.75 -6.78 -3.37
CA LYS A 94 6.21 -6.57 -3.35
C LYS A 94 6.75 -6.23 -4.73
N GLU A 95 6.36 -6.96 -5.77
CA GLU A 95 6.74 -6.69 -7.15
C GLU A 95 6.28 -5.30 -7.62
N SER A 96 5.04 -4.91 -7.29
CA SER A 96 4.50 -3.59 -7.63
C SER A 96 5.29 -2.46 -6.96
N LEU A 97 5.64 -2.64 -5.68
CA LEU A 97 6.45 -1.67 -4.92
C LEU A 97 7.88 -1.56 -5.48
N MET A 98 8.52 -2.70 -5.75
CA MET A 98 9.87 -2.74 -6.33
C MET A 98 9.90 -2.09 -7.72
N ARG A 99 8.86 -2.29 -8.55
CA ARG A 99 8.72 -1.57 -9.82
C ARG A 99 8.59 -0.07 -9.60
N THR A 100 7.81 0.36 -8.61
CA THR A 100 7.60 1.79 -8.29
C THR A 100 8.90 2.47 -7.85
N LEU A 101 9.85 1.76 -7.24
CA LEU A 101 11.16 2.34 -6.88
C LEU A 101 11.91 2.90 -8.09
N ARG A 102 11.64 2.39 -9.30
CA ARG A 102 12.24 2.85 -10.55
C ARG A 102 11.42 3.96 -11.24
N SER A 103 10.34 4.43 -10.63
CA SER A 103 9.50 5.50 -11.18
C SER A 103 10.26 6.84 -11.19
N LEU A 104 10.02 7.64 -12.23
CA LEU A 104 10.55 9.00 -12.36
C LEU A 104 9.86 9.99 -11.41
N THR A 105 8.69 9.64 -10.86
CA THR A 105 7.94 10.49 -9.95
C THR A 105 8.51 10.39 -8.53
N GLN A 106 9.10 11.50 -8.04
CA GLN A 106 9.78 11.51 -6.75
C GLN A 106 8.90 11.07 -5.59
N GLU A 107 7.67 11.56 -5.55
CA GLU A 107 6.72 11.23 -4.49
C GLU A 107 6.35 9.75 -4.50
N ALA A 108 6.26 9.12 -5.68
CA ALA A 108 5.86 7.73 -5.81
C ALA A 108 6.98 6.78 -5.38
N TRP A 109 8.21 6.96 -5.87
CA TRP A 109 9.32 6.09 -5.47
C TRP A 109 9.69 6.28 -3.99
N HIS A 110 9.65 7.52 -3.48
CA HIS A 110 9.91 7.78 -2.05
C HIS A 110 8.87 7.11 -1.16
N THR A 111 7.59 7.20 -1.51
CA THR A 111 6.52 6.54 -0.77
C THR A 111 6.65 5.02 -0.85
N SER A 112 6.96 4.47 -2.03
CA SER A 112 7.22 3.04 -2.19
C SER A 112 8.37 2.56 -1.30
N ALA A 113 9.48 3.31 -1.24
CA ALA A 113 10.62 3.00 -0.37
C ALA A 113 10.22 2.95 1.12
N GLN A 114 9.37 3.88 1.58
CA GLN A 114 8.84 3.84 2.95
C GLN A 114 8.01 2.57 3.19
N VAL A 115 7.12 2.21 2.26
CA VAL A 115 6.28 1.00 2.38
C VAL A 115 7.15 -0.25 2.41
N ILE A 116 8.13 -0.36 1.51
CA ILE A 116 9.09 -1.48 1.46
C ILE A 116 9.82 -1.58 2.80
N ALA A 117 10.31 -0.48 3.37
CA ALA A 117 10.96 -0.49 4.67
C ALA A 117 10.07 -1.04 5.79
N LYS A 118 8.75 -0.74 5.77
CA LYS A 118 7.79 -1.27 6.75
C LYS A 118 7.54 -2.76 6.57
N ILE A 119 7.33 -3.22 5.33
CA ILE A 119 7.15 -4.65 5.04
C ILE A 119 8.43 -5.41 5.37
N ALA A 120 9.61 -4.89 5.01
CA ALA A 120 10.90 -5.48 5.33
C ALA A 120 11.10 -5.62 6.85
N GLY A 121 10.70 -4.62 7.63
CA GLY A 121 10.72 -4.70 9.09
C GLY A 121 9.87 -5.83 9.68
N ILE A 122 8.88 -6.33 8.92
CA ILE A 122 8.03 -7.46 9.30
C ILE A 122 8.63 -8.78 8.77
N GLU A 123 8.92 -8.84 7.47
CA GLU A 123 9.26 -10.08 6.76
C GLU A 123 10.73 -10.50 6.89
N VAL A 124 11.67 -9.57 7.03
CA VAL A 124 13.11 -9.88 7.14
C VAL A 124 13.41 -10.66 8.42
N PRO A 125 12.93 -10.27 9.62
CA PRO A 125 13.11 -11.08 10.84
C PRO A 125 12.49 -12.47 10.73
N ARG A 126 11.48 -12.64 9.86
CA ARG A 126 10.76 -13.90 9.64
C ARG A 126 11.34 -14.75 8.50
N LYS A 127 12.35 -14.25 7.78
CA LYS A 127 12.94 -14.88 6.58
C LYS A 127 11.93 -15.07 5.43
N GLU A 128 10.89 -14.23 5.38
CA GLU A 128 9.83 -14.28 4.35
C GLU A 128 10.15 -13.42 3.11
N TRP A 129 11.25 -12.64 3.15
CA TRP A 129 11.72 -11.84 2.02
C TRP A 129 13.24 -11.90 1.82
N PRO A 130 13.80 -13.08 1.47
CA PRO A 130 15.24 -13.25 1.31
C PRO A 130 15.83 -12.42 0.17
N ASP A 131 15.08 -12.21 -0.91
CA ASP A 131 15.58 -11.59 -2.13
C ASP A 131 15.61 -10.05 -2.10
N LEU A 132 15.12 -9.44 -1.01
CA LEU A 132 15.00 -7.97 -0.90
C LEU A 132 16.36 -7.28 -1.10
N ILE A 133 17.37 -7.70 -0.34
CA ILE A 133 18.69 -7.06 -0.36
C ILE A 133 19.33 -7.21 -1.74
N GLY A 134 19.27 -8.41 -2.34
CA GLY A 134 19.77 -8.65 -3.69
C GLY A 134 19.06 -7.78 -4.73
N SER A 135 17.76 -7.55 -4.58
CA SER A 135 16.98 -6.72 -5.49
C SER A 135 17.21 -5.22 -5.33
N LEU A 136 17.67 -4.75 -4.17
CA LEU A 136 18.00 -3.33 -3.92
C LEU A 136 19.41 -2.95 -4.38
N LEU A 137 20.31 -3.93 -4.51
CA LEU A 137 21.68 -3.72 -4.97
C LEU A 137 21.80 -3.65 -6.51
N ASN A 138 20.75 -4.01 -7.24
CA ASN A 138 20.68 -4.09 -8.70
C ASN A 138 19.71 -3.07 -9.31
#